data_AF-G0R5N8-F1
#
_entry.id   AF-G0R5N8-F1
#
_cell.length_a   1.000
_cell.length_b   1.000
_cell.length_c   1.000
_cell.angle_alpha   90.00
_cell.angle_beta   90.00
_cell.angle_gamma   90.00
#
_symmetry.space_group_name_H-M   'P 1'
#
loop_
_entity.id
_entity.type
_entity.pdbx_description
1 polymer ?
#
loop_
_entity_poly.entity_id
_entity_poly.type
_entity_poly.pdbx_seq_one_letter_code
_entity_poly.pdbx_strand_id
1 'polypeptide(L)'
;MNGAILGMGQSIKNIQFDLCQQQDNNNGIQQLFKRIGVQQKFDLIFANPPRITVSPLNNESSLDISIYDYKEQMLESCFRFAQQYLNHETKKNRKGKFLLIYSDISENIGIQQKGKIEELCIKFQLVITSQESMKLISDKQLILKKNDPLFDIKCKSNVILYEINRI
;
A
#
# COMPACT_ATOMS: atom_id res chain seq x y z
N MET A 1 -0.61 -3.92 -22.99
CA MET A 1 -0.09 -3.29 -21.76
C MET A 1 -0.40 -4.25 -20.63
N ASN A 2 0.60 -4.67 -19.86
CA ASN A 2 0.39 -5.59 -18.74
C ASN A 2 0.50 -4.78 -17.45
N GLY A 3 -0.64 -4.48 -16.83
CA GLY A 3 -0.71 -3.83 -15.52
C GLY A 3 -1.08 -4.84 -14.44
N ALA A 4 -0.56 -4.67 -13.23
CA ALA A 4 -1.00 -5.41 -12.06
C ALA A 4 -1.76 -4.45 -11.13
N ILE A 5 -3.00 -4.81 -10.78
CA ILE A 5 -3.82 -4.08 -9.80
C ILE A 5 -3.88 -4.94 -8.54
N LEU A 6 -3.32 -4.44 -7.44
CA LEU A 6 -3.56 -4.98 -6.11
C LEU A 6 -4.71 -4.18 -5.48
N GLY A 7 -5.94 -4.63 -5.72
CA GLY A 7 -7.16 -4.07 -5.14
C GLY A 7 -7.98 -5.18 -4.47
N MET A 8 -8.15 -5.11 -3.15
CA MET A 8 -9.12 -5.93 -2.42
C MET A 8 -10.51 -5.31 -2.60
N GLY A 9 -11.32 -5.91 -3.47
CA GLY A 9 -12.66 -5.41 -3.79
C GLY A 9 -13.44 -6.39 -4.66
N GLN A 10 -13.92 -7.47 -4.04
CA GLN A 10 -15.10 -8.27 -4.43
C GLN A 10 -15.28 -8.60 -5.93
N SER A 11 -14.49 -9.51 -6.50
CA SER A 11 -14.98 -10.54 -7.46
C SER A 11 -13.88 -11.53 -7.90
N ILE A 12 -13.14 -12.12 -6.97
CA ILE A 12 -12.25 -13.25 -7.28
C ILE A 12 -12.43 -14.30 -6.17
N LYS A 13 -13.60 -14.92 -6.14
CA LYS A 13 -14.00 -15.89 -5.10
C LYS A 13 -13.16 -17.17 -5.04
N ASN A 14 -12.22 -17.42 -5.96
CA ASN A 14 -11.45 -18.68 -5.99
C ASN A 14 -9.92 -18.53 -5.82
N ILE A 15 -9.39 -17.32 -5.53
CA ILE A 15 -7.95 -17.12 -5.27
C ILE A 15 -7.71 -16.65 -3.81
N GLN A 16 -8.77 -16.36 -3.07
CA GLN A 16 -8.72 -15.48 -1.91
C GLN A 16 -8.55 -16.16 -0.53
N PHE A 17 -8.27 -17.45 -0.40
CA PHE A 17 -8.32 -18.11 0.92
C PHE A 17 -7.11 -18.92 1.40
N ASP A 18 -5.93 -18.76 0.79
CA ASP A 18 -4.68 -19.36 1.31
C ASP A 18 -3.59 -18.35 1.71
N LEU A 19 -3.83 -17.04 1.57
CA LEU A 19 -2.81 -16.00 1.76
C LEU A 19 -2.68 -15.47 3.20
N CYS A 20 -3.59 -15.81 4.11
CA CYS A 20 -3.64 -15.22 5.46
C CYS A 20 -3.38 -16.19 6.62
N GLN A 21 -3.12 -17.47 6.35
CA GLN A 21 -2.82 -18.47 7.42
C GLN A 21 -1.36 -18.93 7.48
N GLN A 22 -0.45 -18.40 6.65
CA GLN A 22 0.96 -18.79 6.72
C GLN A 22 1.79 -17.73 7.45
N GLN A 23 1.82 -17.87 8.78
CA GLN A 23 2.69 -17.12 9.68
C GLN A 23 4.20 -17.38 9.49
N ASP A 24 4.65 -18.16 8.50
CA ASP A 24 6.09 -18.50 8.37
C ASP A 24 6.69 -18.46 6.96
N ASN A 25 5.96 -18.06 5.91
CA ASN A 25 6.46 -18.22 4.55
C ASN A 25 6.61 -16.90 3.78
N ASN A 26 7.75 -16.24 3.99
CA ASN A 26 8.40 -15.34 3.01
C ASN A 26 8.54 -15.95 1.59
N ASN A 27 8.28 -17.24 1.47
CA ASN A 27 8.32 -18.04 0.26
C ASN A 27 7.00 -18.12 -0.53
N GLY A 28 5.83 -17.77 0.04
CA GLY A 28 4.54 -18.07 -0.59
C GLY A 28 4.31 -17.39 -1.94
N ILE A 29 4.46 -16.06 -1.98
CA ILE A 29 4.29 -15.26 -3.21
C ILE A 29 5.40 -15.57 -4.24
N GLN A 30 6.65 -15.72 -3.76
CA GLN A 30 7.79 -16.05 -4.64
C GLN A 30 7.68 -17.45 -5.24
N GLN A 31 7.19 -18.44 -4.47
CA GLN A 31 6.91 -19.78 -4.96
C GLN A 31 5.71 -19.81 -5.89
N LEU A 32 4.68 -18.97 -5.67
CA LEU A 32 3.56 -18.84 -6.59
C LEU A 32 4.03 -18.29 -7.94
N PHE A 33 4.76 -17.17 -7.97
CA PHE A 33 5.30 -16.61 -9.23
C PHE A 33 6.33 -17.52 -9.90
N LYS A 34 7.15 -18.25 -9.14
CA LYS A 34 8.02 -19.31 -9.69
C LYS A 34 7.24 -20.48 -10.27
N ARG A 35 6.16 -20.93 -9.61
CA ARG A 35 5.29 -22.03 -10.09
C ARG A 35 4.50 -21.64 -11.34
N ILE A 36 4.11 -20.38 -11.47
CA ILE A 36 3.41 -19.84 -12.64
C ILE A 36 4.41 -19.41 -13.74
N GLY A 37 5.73 -19.47 -13.49
CA GLY A 37 6.77 -19.12 -14.45
C GLY A 37 6.86 -17.61 -14.76
N VAL A 38 6.32 -16.76 -13.89
CA VAL A 38 6.25 -15.31 -14.13
C VAL A 38 7.59 -14.67 -13.76
N GLN A 39 8.51 -14.62 -14.72
CA GLN A 39 9.65 -13.69 -14.74
C GLN A 39 9.24 -12.26 -15.14
N GLN A 40 7.93 -11.99 -15.16
CA GLN A 40 7.39 -10.78 -15.74
C GLN A 40 7.65 -9.58 -14.84
N LYS A 41 8.27 -8.57 -15.44
CA LYS A 41 8.35 -7.22 -14.87
C LYS A 41 7.13 -6.41 -15.30
N PHE A 42 6.74 -5.46 -14.47
CA PHE A 42 5.58 -4.60 -14.69
C PHE A 42 6.01 -3.18 -15.04
N ASP A 43 5.33 -2.58 -16.01
CA ASP A 43 5.51 -1.17 -16.36
C ASP A 43 4.78 -0.25 -15.35
N LEU A 44 3.71 -0.76 -14.74
CA LEU A 44 2.88 -0.06 -13.78
C LEU A 44 2.49 -1.00 -12.64
N ILE A 45 2.76 -0.58 -11.41
CA ILE A 45 2.28 -1.22 -10.17
C ILE A 45 1.43 -0.20 -9.44
N PHE A 46 0.26 -0.61 -8.97
CA PHE A 46 -0.65 0.22 -8.18
C PHE A 46 -0.92 -0.43 -6.83
N ALA A 47 -0.82 0.36 -5.75
CA ALA A 47 -1.13 -0.10 -4.39
C ALA A 47 -1.91 0.96 -3.58
N ASN A 48 -2.77 0.46 -2.71
CA ASN A 48 -3.50 1.24 -1.70
C ASN A 48 -3.54 0.40 -0.40
N PRO A 49 -2.41 0.25 0.30
CA PRO A 49 -2.33 -0.56 1.51
C PRO A 49 -3.17 0.04 2.65
N PRO A 50 -3.49 -0.74 3.69
CA PRO A 50 -4.19 -0.23 4.86
C PRO A 50 -3.39 0.90 5.52
N ARG A 51 -4.09 1.91 6.02
CA ARG A 51 -3.48 3.18 6.45
C ARG A 51 -3.26 3.26 7.95
N ILE A 52 -3.85 2.36 8.73
CA ILE A 52 -3.85 2.41 10.20
C ILE A 52 -2.90 1.34 10.74
N THR A 53 -1.81 1.78 11.38
CA THR A 53 -0.71 0.93 11.83
C THR A 53 -0.95 0.35 13.24
N VAL A 54 -2.05 -0.38 13.43
CA VAL A 54 -2.38 -0.98 14.73
C VAL A 54 -2.50 -2.50 14.65
N SER A 55 -2.30 -3.17 15.79
CA SER A 55 -2.62 -4.59 15.91
C SER A 55 -4.13 -4.76 15.85
N PRO A 56 -4.66 -5.78 15.14
CA PRO A 56 -6.03 -6.19 15.34
C PRO A 56 -6.23 -6.57 16.83
N LEU A 57 -7.40 -6.22 17.38
CA LEU A 57 -7.75 -6.58 18.75
C LEU A 57 -7.98 -8.09 18.91
N ASN A 58 -8.48 -8.74 17.85
CA ASN A 58 -8.68 -10.19 17.78
C ASN A 58 -8.13 -10.73 16.45
N ASN A 59 -7.41 -11.86 16.50
CA ASN A 59 -6.82 -12.51 15.31
C ASN A 59 -7.84 -13.33 14.49
N GLU A 60 -9.10 -13.37 14.89
CA GLU A 60 -10.11 -14.28 14.33
C GLU A 60 -10.80 -13.75 13.07
N SER A 61 -10.66 -12.46 12.76
CA SER A 61 -11.36 -11.81 11.67
C SER A 61 -10.41 -11.48 10.51
N SER A 62 -10.56 -12.22 9.40
CA SER A 62 -9.79 -11.99 8.16
C SER A 62 -10.09 -10.64 7.50
N LEU A 63 -11.18 -9.97 7.91
CA LEU A 63 -11.56 -8.65 7.41
C LEU A 63 -10.68 -7.54 8.00
N ASP A 64 -10.17 -7.72 9.22
CA ASP A 64 -9.36 -6.72 9.92
C ASP A 64 -8.00 -6.49 9.25
N ILE A 65 -7.48 -7.47 8.52
CA ILE A 65 -6.22 -7.41 7.76
C ILE A 65 -6.29 -6.37 6.62
N SER A 66 -7.49 -6.09 6.09
CA SER A 66 -7.69 -5.07 5.06
C SER A 66 -7.78 -3.65 5.62
N ILE A 67 -7.92 -3.52 6.94
CA ILE A 67 -8.16 -2.26 7.64
C ILE A 67 -6.90 -1.82 8.40
N TYR A 68 -6.18 -2.79 8.99
CA TYR A 68 -5.03 -2.56 9.83
C TYR A 68 -3.75 -3.13 9.22
N ASP A 69 -2.67 -2.36 9.30
CA ASP A 69 -1.34 -2.78 8.87
C ASP A 69 -0.40 -2.87 10.08
N TYR A 70 -0.53 -3.97 10.83
CA TYR A 70 0.30 -4.20 12.01
C TYR A 70 1.78 -4.22 11.62
N LYS A 71 2.58 -3.35 12.26
CA LYS A 71 4.01 -3.16 11.95
C LYS A 71 4.30 -2.83 10.49
N GLU A 72 3.32 -2.26 9.76
CA GLU A 72 3.52 -1.79 8.39
C GLU A 72 3.92 -2.90 7.40
N GLN A 73 3.58 -4.16 7.70
CA GLN A 73 4.00 -5.32 6.91
C GLN A 73 3.50 -5.26 5.46
N MET A 74 2.26 -4.80 5.25
CA MET A 74 1.67 -4.68 3.91
C MET A 74 2.29 -3.52 3.15
N LEU A 75 2.49 -2.38 3.80
CA LEU A 75 3.21 -1.24 3.24
C LEU A 75 4.63 -1.65 2.81
N GLU A 76 5.42 -2.27 3.70
CA GLU A 76 6.77 -2.74 3.35
C GLU A 76 6.76 -3.78 2.21
N SER A 77 5.77 -4.65 2.18
CA SER A 77 5.64 -5.68 1.13
C SER A 77 5.38 -5.05 -0.24
N CYS A 78 4.63 -3.94 -0.31
CA CYS A 78 4.40 -3.21 -1.55
C CYS A 78 5.72 -2.64 -2.10
N PHE A 79 6.56 -2.04 -1.25
CA PHE A 79 7.87 -1.51 -1.67
C PHE A 79 8.84 -2.62 -2.10
N ARG A 80 8.87 -3.73 -1.37
CA ARG A 80 9.66 -4.92 -1.75
C ARG A 80 9.21 -5.48 -3.10
N PHE A 81 7.90 -5.57 -3.33
CA PHE A 81 7.33 -6.02 -4.60
C PHE A 81 7.71 -5.06 -5.73
N ALA A 82 7.59 -3.75 -5.52
CA ALA A 82 7.99 -2.75 -6.51
C ALA A 82 9.49 -2.84 -6.84
N GLN A 83 10.36 -2.97 -5.84
CA GLN A 83 11.79 -3.17 -6.07
C GLN A 83 12.07 -4.42 -6.93
N GLN A 84 11.40 -5.53 -6.65
CA GLN A 84 11.64 -6.79 -7.33
C GLN A 84 11.02 -6.86 -8.73
N TYR A 85 9.84 -6.31 -8.94
CA TYR A 85 9.04 -6.57 -10.14
C TYR A 85 8.77 -5.34 -11.01
N LEU A 86 9.09 -4.12 -10.56
CA LEU A 86 8.97 -2.93 -11.42
C LEU A 86 10.07 -2.90 -12.47
N ASN A 87 9.70 -2.56 -13.70
CA ASN A 87 10.64 -2.32 -14.79
C ASN A 87 11.49 -1.09 -14.50
N HIS A 88 12.82 -1.24 -14.66
CA HIS A 88 13.74 -0.11 -14.70
C HIS A 88 13.48 0.74 -15.95
N GLU A 89 13.34 0.06 -17.08
CA GLU A 89 13.04 0.66 -18.37
C GLU A 89 11.98 -0.18 -19.08
N THR A 90 10.92 0.45 -19.55
CA THR A 90 9.82 -0.16 -20.29
C THR A 90 10.20 -0.33 -21.76
N LYS A 91 9.43 -1.11 -22.52
CA LYS A 91 9.63 -1.29 -23.98
C LYS A 91 9.60 0.01 -24.81
N LYS A 92 9.17 1.13 -24.22
CA LYS A 92 9.13 2.46 -24.85
C LYS A 92 10.18 3.43 -24.28
N ASN A 93 11.23 2.91 -23.63
CA ASN A 93 12.27 3.69 -22.94
C ASN A 93 11.74 4.65 -21.87
N ARG A 94 10.60 4.31 -21.25
CA ARG A 94 10.07 5.04 -20.08
C ARG A 94 10.42 4.27 -18.83
N LYS A 95 10.63 4.92 -17.69
CA LYS A 95 10.78 4.21 -16.40
C LYS A 95 9.45 3.58 -15.99
N GLY A 96 9.49 2.38 -15.40
CA GLY A 96 8.31 1.80 -14.76
C GLY A 96 7.83 2.68 -13.60
N LYS A 97 6.52 2.69 -13.34
CA LYS A 97 5.90 3.52 -12.29
C LYS A 97 5.25 2.66 -11.22
N PHE A 98 5.53 3.00 -9.97
CA PHE A 98 4.79 2.51 -8.81
C PHE A 98 3.92 3.66 -8.28
N LEU A 99 2.60 3.48 -8.38
CA LEU A 99 1.62 4.41 -7.86
C LEU A 99 1.12 3.91 -6.50
N LEU A 100 1.32 4.73 -5.47
CA LEU A 100 0.91 4.41 -4.11
C LEU A 100 -0.10 5.45 -3.63
N ILE A 101 -1.30 5.01 -3.28
CA ILE A 101 -2.27 5.83 -2.53
C ILE A 101 -2.09 5.53 -1.04
N TYR A 102 -1.77 6.56 -0.27
CA TYR A 102 -1.58 6.44 1.18
C TYR A 102 -2.16 7.65 1.91
N SER A 103 -1.97 7.74 3.23
CA SER A 103 -2.43 8.87 4.02
C SER A 103 -1.49 9.14 5.19
N ASP A 104 -1.32 10.41 5.51
CA ASP A 104 -0.58 10.89 6.69
C ASP A 104 -1.35 10.67 8.01
N ILE A 105 -2.51 10.01 7.99
CA ILE A 105 -3.35 9.84 9.19
C ILE A 105 -2.64 9.11 10.32
N SER A 106 -1.87 8.06 10.04
CA SER A 106 -1.13 7.35 11.09
C SER A 106 -0.01 8.20 11.68
N GLU A 107 0.61 9.08 10.87
CA GLU A 107 1.58 10.06 11.36
C GLU A 107 0.90 11.10 12.25
N ASN A 108 -0.27 11.62 11.83
CA ASN A 108 -1.01 12.64 12.57
C ASN A 108 -1.66 12.11 13.86
N ILE A 109 -1.97 10.81 13.94
CA ILE A 109 -2.38 10.13 15.18
C ILE A 109 -1.16 9.89 16.09
N GLY A 110 0.06 9.81 15.54
CA GLY A 110 1.29 9.53 16.27
C GLY A 110 1.62 8.04 16.42
N ILE A 111 1.04 7.18 15.58
CA ILE A 111 1.27 5.72 15.57
C ILE A 111 2.22 5.26 14.45
N GLN A 112 2.67 6.19 13.61
CA GLN A 112 3.66 5.98 12.56
C GLN A 112 4.71 7.11 12.61
N GLN A 113 5.96 6.76 12.33
CA GLN A 113 7.04 7.74 12.24
C GLN A 113 6.83 8.65 11.03
N LYS A 114 7.10 9.95 11.20
CA LYS A 114 7.04 10.92 10.10
C LYS A 114 8.03 10.57 8.99
N GLY A 115 7.58 10.65 7.75
CA GLY A 115 8.43 10.44 6.58
C GLY A 115 8.69 8.95 6.30
N LYS A 116 7.75 8.08 6.70
CA LYS A 116 7.89 6.63 6.52
C LYS A 116 8.03 6.24 5.06
N ILE A 117 7.32 6.91 4.16
CA ILE A 117 7.34 6.63 2.73
C ILE A 117 8.71 6.93 2.13
N GLU A 118 9.33 8.02 2.54
CA GLU A 118 10.68 8.44 2.16
C GLU A 118 11.73 7.43 2.67
N GLU A 119 11.61 7.01 3.94
CA GLU A 119 12.46 5.97 4.52
C GLU A 119 12.40 4.66 3.71
N LEU A 120 11.18 4.22 3.36
CA LEU A 120 10.98 3.02 2.57
C LEU A 120 11.52 3.17 1.14
N CYS A 121 11.39 4.35 0.52
CA CYS A 121 12.02 4.61 -0.78
C CYS A 121 13.53 4.40 -0.72
N ILE A 122 14.20 4.99 0.28
CA ILE A 122 15.65 4.83 0.50
C ILE A 122 16.00 3.35 0.72
N LYS A 123 15.29 2.68 1.63
CA LYS A 123 15.50 1.26 1.99
C LYS A 123 15.41 0.35 0.76
N PHE A 124 14.49 0.62 -0.15
CA PHE A 124 14.21 -0.24 -1.30
C PHE A 124 14.78 0.27 -2.64
N GLN A 125 15.66 1.28 -2.62
CA GLN A 125 16.27 1.88 -3.81
C GLN A 125 15.23 2.38 -4.83
N LEU A 126 14.22 3.04 -4.31
CA LEU A 126 13.16 3.70 -5.05
C LEU A 126 13.27 5.22 -4.83
N VAL A 127 12.66 6.00 -5.71
CA VAL A 127 12.63 7.45 -5.61
C VAL A 127 11.24 7.97 -5.91
N ILE A 128 10.74 8.88 -5.07
CA ILE A 128 9.50 9.62 -5.31
C ILE A 128 9.78 10.64 -6.42
N THR A 129 9.02 10.57 -7.50
CA THR A 129 9.15 11.48 -8.65
C THR A 129 8.03 12.50 -8.71
N SER A 130 6.87 12.19 -8.14
CA SER A 130 5.75 13.12 -7.99
C SER A 130 4.93 12.78 -6.75
N GLN A 131 4.30 13.80 -6.18
CA GLN A 131 3.38 13.67 -5.05
C GLN A 131 2.22 14.64 -5.23
N GLU A 132 0.99 14.12 -5.10
CA GLU A 132 -0.23 14.92 -5.06
C GLU A 132 -1.01 14.62 -3.79
N SER A 133 -1.50 15.64 -3.09
CA SER A 133 -2.22 15.50 -1.83
C SER A 133 -3.59 16.14 -1.88
N MET A 134 -4.59 15.47 -1.30
CA MET A 134 -5.94 15.99 -1.10
C MET A 134 -6.38 15.80 0.35
N LYS A 135 -7.23 16.69 0.87
CA LYS A 135 -7.78 16.52 2.23
C LYS A 135 -8.50 15.17 2.35
N LEU A 136 -8.27 14.47 3.47
CA LEU A 136 -8.91 13.18 3.75
C LEU A 136 -10.43 13.32 3.93
N ILE A 137 -10.86 14.41 4.55
CA ILE A 137 -12.26 14.77 4.70
C ILE A 137 -12.57 15.93 3.76
N SER A 138 -13.65 15.79 2.99
CA SER A 138 -14.15 16.88 2.14
C SER A 138 -14.89 17.95 2.97
N ASP A 139 -14.91 19.19 2.47
CA ASP A 139 -15.55 20.29 3.21
C ASP A 139 -17.06 20.05 3.47
N LYS A 140 -17.71 19.23 2.63
CA LYS A 140 -19.11 18.78 2.81
C LYS A 140 -19.32 17.87 4.03
N GLN A 141 -18.28 17.13 4.43
CA GLN A 141 -18.30 16.20 5.56
C GLN A 141 -17.95 16.88 6.90
N LEU A 142 -17.47 18.14 6.89
CA LEU A 142 -17.20 18.92 8.10
C LEU A 142 -18.48 19.25 8.88
N ILE A 143 -19.63 19.29 8.21
CA ILE A 143 -20.93 19.66 8.79
C ILE A 143 -21.53 18.52 9.62
N LEU A 144 -21.10 17.28 9.37
CA LEU A 144 -21.54 16.08 10.07
C LEU A 144 -20.41 15.59 10.97
N LYS A 145 -20.30 16.04 12.23
CA LYS A 145 -19.60 15.28 13.32
C LYS A 145 -19.55 16.03 14.65
N LYS A 146 -20.39 15.59 15.60
CA LYS A 146 -20.20 15.86 17.04
C LYS A 146 -19.63 14.64 17.80
N ASN A 147 -19.57 13.46 17.18
CA ASN A 147 -19.32 12.17 17.85
C ASN A 147 -18.16 11.33 17.25
N ASP A 148 -17.36 11.85 16.31
CA ASP A 148 -16.19 11.11 15.79
C ASP A 148 -14.94 11.49 16.60
N PRO A 149 -14.37 10.57 17.42
CA PRO A 149 -13.23 10.89 18.28
C PRO A 149 -11.96 11.22 17.49
N LEU A 150 -11.91 10.88 16.21
CA LEU A 150 -10.77 11.18 15.34
C LEU A 150 -11.04 12.37 14.41
N PHE A 151 -12.10 13.15 14.65
CA PHE A 151 -12.50 14.24 13.74
C PHE A 151 -11.38 15.24 13.51
N ASP A 152 -10.78 15.78 14.59
CA ASP A 152 -9.73 16.79 14.51
C ASP A 152 -8.51 16.29 13.72
N ILE A 153 -8.18 15.01 13.89
CA ILE A 153 -7.05 14.38 13.21
C ILE A 153 -7.37 14.19 11.73
N LYS A 154 -8.55 13.63 11.41
CA LYS A 154 -8.98 13.43 10.03
C LYS A 154 -9.12 14.75 9.26
N CYS A 155 -9.45 15.86 9.93
CA CYS A 155 -9.51 17.19 9.31
C CYS A 155 -8.13 17.77 8.96
N LYS A 156 -7.09 17.36 9.67
CA LYS A 156 -5.69 17.77 9.42
C LYS A 156 -4.96 16.81 8.48
N SER A 157 -5.54 15.64 8.22
CA SER A 157 -4.97 14.61 7.38
C SER A 157 -5.29 14.72 5.90
N ASN A 158 -4.40 14.18 5.09
CA ASN A 158 -4.50 14.10 3.65
C ASN A 158 -4.43 12.65 3.16
N VAL A 159 -5.10 12.40 2.03
CA VAL A 159 -4.78 11.27 1.15
C VAL A 159 -3.74 11.75 0.16
N ILE A 160 -2.69 10.96 -0.02
CA ILE A 160 -1.52 11.32 -0.82
C ILE A 160 -1.34 10.25 -1.90
N LEU A 161 -1.23 10.67 -3.15
CA LEU A 161 -0.81 9.86 -4.28
C LEU A 161 0.69 10.10 -4.50
N TYR A 162 1.48 9.03 -4.38
CA TYR A 162 2.89 9.03 -4.70
C TYR A 162 3.11 8.36 -6.05
N GLU A 163 3.89 9.01 -6.91
CA GLU A 163 4.53 8.36 -8.07
C GLU A 163 5.98 8.04 -7.69
N ILE A 164 6.33 6.77 -7.81
CA ILE A 164 7.62 6.23 -7.37
C ILE A 164 8.24 5.45 -8.53
N ASN A 165 9.54 5.64 -8.74
CA ASN A 165 10.31 4.92 -9.76
C ASN A 165 11.48 4.18 -9.12
N ARG A 166 12.03 3.20 -9.84
CA ARG A 166 13.35 2.66 -9.48
C ARG A 166 14.45 3.67 -9.82
N ILE A 167 15.46 3.70 -8.96
CA ILE A 167 16.70 4.45 -9.19
C ILE A 167 17.45 3.82 -10.36
#